data_AF-A0A974N8X6-F1
#
_entry.id   AF-A0A974N8X6-F1
#
_cell.length_a   1.000
_cell.length_b   1.000
_cell.length_c   1.000
_cell.angle_alpha   90.00
_cell.angle_beta   90.00
_cell.angle_gamma   90.00
#
_symmetry.space_group_name_H-M   'P 1'
#
loop_
_entity.id
_entity.type
_entity.pdbx_description
1 polymer ?
#
loop_
_entity_poly.entity_id
_entity_poly.type
_entity_poly.pdbx_seq_one_letter_code
_entity_poly.pdbx_strand_id
1 'polypeptide(L)'
;MSVLKRVSSILAAGVLIVAGVMPSTASAAGLPECNTGWSVAVRVVGGSSEPRAYVPGYYSSGGWSTRSCWLDEDGVPRPWRKEVERLQVGLYYSNAISSWDGYFGPGTRNALVNFQSASGLYPDGVYGPNTGSVMTWREIYGGAKGRWIW
;
A
#
# COMPACT_ATOMS: atom_id res chain seq x y z
N MET A 1 -65.28 21.56 28.52
CA MET A 1 -65.42 20.42 27.59
C MET A 1 -65.48 21.05 26.20
N SER A 2 -64.48 20.96 25.33
CA SER A 2 -63.92 19.75 24.72
C SER A 2 -62.50 20.03 24.18
N VAL A 3 -61.75 18.95 24.02
CA VAL A 3 -60.30 18.85 23.85
C VAL A 3 -59.91 18.52 22.38
N LEU A 4 -58.78 19.08 21.91
CA LEU A 4 -57.82 18.64 20.85
C LEU A 4 -58.23 18.55 19.36
N LYS A 5 -57.33 19.09 18.51
CA LYS A 5 -56.58 18.48 17.36
C LYS A 5 -56.34 19.58 16.29
N ARG A 6 -55.21 19.73 15.59
CA ARG A 6 -53.90 19.07 15.44
C ARG A 6 -52.98 20.12 14.76
N VAL A 7 -51.70 20.13 15.14
CA VAL A 7 -50.62 20.91 14.53
C VAL A 7 -50.28 20.34 13.15
N SER A 8 -50.05 21.18 12.14
CA SER A 8 -49.32 20.80 10.91
C SER A 8 -48.45 21.96 10.43
N SER A 9 -47.18 21.89 10.80
CA SER A 9 -46.07 22.66 10.25
C SER A 9 -45.70 22.08 8.88
N ILE A 10 -45.50 22.92 7.86
CA ILE A 10 -44.81 22.50 6.64
C ILE A 10 -43.54 23.35 6.52
N LEU A 11 -42.42 22.68 6.78
CA LEU A 11 -41.06 23.11 6.51
C LEU A 11 -40.81 23.08 5.00
N ALA A 12 -40.36 24.19 4.43
CA ALA A 12 -39.68 24.19 3.13
C ALA A 12 -38.18 24.41 3.40
N ALA A 13 -37.45 23.32 3.67
CA ALA A 13 -35.99 23.35 3.72
C ALA A 13 -35.47 23.17 2.29
N GLY A 14 -34.84 24.22 1.75
CA GLY A 14 -34.13 24.17 0.48
C GLY A 14 -32.96 23.18 0.56
N VAL A 15 -32.91 22.26 -0.40
CA VAL A 15 -31.79 21.33 -0.55
C VAL A 15 -30.60 22.09 -1.14
N LEU A 16 -29.59 22.35 -0.31
CA LEU A 16 -28.26 22.74 -0.76
C LEU A 16 -27.60 21.51 -1.39
N ILE A 17 -27.33 21.60 -2.70
CA ILE A 17 -26.51 20.62 -3.42
C ILE A 17 -25.08 20.80 -2.92
N VAL A 18 -24.65 19.94 -1.98
CA VAL A 18 -23.22 19.76 -1.71
C VAL A 18 -22.64 19.09 -2.95
N ALA A 19 -21.75 19.79 -3.66
CA ALA A 19 -20.91 19.20 -4.68
C ALA A 19 -20.09 18.09 -4.02
N GLY A 20 -20.58 16.86 -4.13
CA GLY A 20 -19.89 15.67 -3.66
C GLY A 20 -18.57 15.57 -4.40
N VAL A 21 -17.48 15.74 -3.66
CA VAL A 21 -16.17 15.27 -4.09
C VAL A 21 -16.36 13.78 -4.35
N MET A 22 -16.35 13.39 -5.62
CA MET A 22 -16.45 12.00 -6.01
C MET A 22 -15.26 11.27 -5.35
N PRO A 23 -15.47 10.21 -4.55
CA PRO A 23 -14.36 9.36 -4.18
C PRO A 23 -13.76 8.81 -5.47
N SER A 24 -12.48 9.12 -5.66
CA SER A 24 -11.64 8.58 -6.74
C SER A 24 -11.95 7.10 -6.93
N THR A 25 -12.21 6.72 -8.17
CA THR A 25 -12.58 5.38 -8.61
C THR A 25 -11.81 4.31 -7.84
N ALA A 26 -12.56 3.40 -7.24
CA ALA A 26 -12.10 2.22 -6.51
C ALA A 26 -10.94 1.51 -7.23
N SER A 27 -9.90 1.16 -6.46
CA SER A 27 -8.88 0.21 -6.90
C SER A 27 -9.52 -1.18 -7.07
N ALA A 28 -9.77 -1.54 -8.33
CA ALA A 28 -9.87 -2.87 -8.94
C ALA A 28 -10.60 -4.01 -8.17
N ALA A 29 -11.66 -4.52 -8.81
CA ALA A 29 -12.15 -5.88 -8.60
C ALA A 29 -10.98 -6.89 -8.55
N GLY A 30 -11.06 -7.86 -7.64
CA GLY A 30 -10.01 -8.85 -7.41
C GLY A 30 -9.52 -9.46 -8.72
N LEU A 31 -8.21 -9.36 -8.97
CA LEU A 31 -7.62 -9.82 -10.22
C LEU A 31 -7.30 -11.32 -10.15
N PRO A 32 -7.74 -12.11 -11.15
CA PRO A 32 -7.48 -13.53 -11.23
C PRO A 32 -6.05 -13.83 -11.71
N GLU A 33 -5.52 -14.92 -11.16
CA GLU A 33 -4.30 -15.68 -11.48
C GLU A 33 -2.93 -15.06 -11.17
N CYS A 34 -2.32 -15.63 -10.12
CA CYS A 34 -1.06 -15.26 -9.51
C CYS A 34 0.17 -15.77 -10.27
N ASN A 35 1.05 -14.86 -10.73
CA ASN A 35 2.32 -15.21 -11.38
C ASN A 35 3.52 -15.17 -10.41
N THR A 36 4.37 -16.20 -10.48
CA THR A 36 5.63 -16.50 -9.78
C THR A 36 6.50 -15.31 -9.35
N GLY A 37 6.76 -15.26 -8.04
CA GLY A 37 7.39 -14.17 -7.31
C GLY A 37 8.92 -14.14 -7.34
N TRP A 38 9.40 -12.93 -7.58
CA TRP A 38 10.81 -12.55 -7.62
C TRP A 38 10.97 -11.20 -6.92
N SER A 39 12.16 -10.92 -6.41
CA SER A 39 12.63 -9.55 -6.12
C SER A 39 13.50 -9.03 -7.25
N VAL A 40 13.49 -7.72 -7.45
CA VAL A 40 14.36 -7.07 -8.43
C VAL A 40 15.36 -6.17 -7.74
N ALA A 41 16.59 -6.13 -8.26
CA ALA A 41 17.59 -5.16 -7.83
C ALA A 41 17.32 -3.83 -8.54
N VAL A 42 17.12 -2.78 -7.77
CA VAL A 42 16.84 -1.43 -8.28
C VAL A 42 17.89 -0.44 -7.82
N ARG A 43 18.16 0.58 -8.63
CA ARG A 43 19.06 1.67 -8.25
C ARG A 43 18.36 2.56 -7.22
N VAL A 44 19.05 2.93 -6.15
CA VAL A 44 18.55 3.87 -5.16
C VAL A 44 19.41 5.14 -5.13
N VAL A 45 18.81 6.24 -4.70
CA VAL A 45 19.51 7.51 -4.44
C VAL A 45 19.81 7.58 -2.95
N GLY A 46 21.06 7.91 -2.59
CA GLY A 46 21.46 8.19 -1.21
C GLY A 46 22.52 7.27 -0.59
N GLY A 47 23.12 6.32 -1.31
CA GLY A 47 24.25 5.52 -0.77
C GLY A 47 25.41 5.28 -1.73
N SER A 48 26.15 4.18 -1.53
CA SER A 48 27.54 4.04 -1.98
C SER A 48 27.70 3.68 -3.47
N SER A 49 28.93 3.42 -3.94
CA SER A 49 29.21 2.99 -5.32
C SER A 49 28.36 1.76 -5.67
N GLU A 50 27.49 1.91 -6.68
CA GLU A 50 26.41 0.97 -7.07
C GLU A 50 25.27 0.86 -6.04
N PRO A 51 24.56 1.97 -5.75
CA PRO A 51 23.52 1.98 -4.73
C PRO A 51 22.34 1.16 -5.24
N ARG A 52 22.28 -0.11 -4.86
CA ARG A 52 21.23 -1.05 -5.26
C ARG A 52 20.51 -1.55 -4.04
N ALA A 53 19.20 -1.67 -4.12
CA ALA A 53 18.37 -2.33 -3.13
C ALA A 53 17.57 -3.46 -3.77
N TYR A 54 17.28 -4.51 -3.00
CA TYR A 54 16.28 -5.49 -3.42
C TYR A 54 14.89 -5.03 -2.96
N VAL A 55 14.01 -4.83 -3.93
CA VAL A 55 12.59 -4.51 -3.69
C VAL A 55 11.73 -5.68 -4.16
N PRO A 56 10.50 -5.84 -3.65
CA PRO A 56 9.56 -6.81 -4.23
C PRO A 56 9.42 -6.55 -5.74
N GLY A 57 9.51 -7.60 -6.57
CA GLY A 57 9.67 -7.46 -8.02
C GLY A 57 8.45 -6.91 -8.76
N TYR A 58 8.68 -6.15 -9.84
CA TYR A 58 7.69 -5.73 -10.82
C TYR A 58 8.15 -6.28 -12.17
N TYR A 59 7.64 -7.43 -12.61
CA TYR A 59 7.94 -7.91 -13.95
C TYR A 59 6.75 -7.62 -14.86
N SER A 60 6.96 -6.69 -15.79
CA SER A 60 6.05 -6.35 -16.87
C SER A 60 6.66 -6.85 -18.17
N SER A 61 6.36 -8.09 -18.54
CA SER A 61 6.43 -8.53 -19.93
C SER A 61 5.06 -9.07 -20.31
N GLY A 62 4.14 -8.18 -20.67
CA GLY A 62 2.91 -8.58 -21.37
C GLY A 62 1.58 -8.60 -20.60
N GLY A 63 1.41 -7.81 -19.53
CA GLY A 63 0.06 -7.26 -19.26
C GLY A 63 -0.55 -7.39 -17.86
N TRP A 64 0.00 -8.16 -16.91
CA TRP A 64 -0.62 -8.27 -15.58
C TRP A 64 0.45 -8.38 -14.47
N SER A 65 0.71 -7.27 -13.76
CA SER A 65 1.64 -7.26 -12.63
C SER A 65 0.92 -7.68 -11.35
N THR A 66 0.89 -8.98 -11.04
CA THR A 66 0.25 -9.52 -9.83
C THR A 66 1.18 -9.47 -8.62
N ARG A 67 1.58 -8.26 -8.16
CA ARG A 67 2.22 -8.10 -6.83
C ARG A 67 1.25 -8.43 -5.70
N SER A 68 -0.04 -8.18 -5.92
CA SER A 68 -1.13 -8.46 -4.96
C SER A 68 -1.07 -9.92 -4.51
N CYS A 69 -1.04 -10.87 -5.43
CA CYS A 69 -1.01 -12.30 -5.17
C CYS A 69 0.04 -12.84 -4.18
N TRP A 70 1.24 -12.25 -4.11
CA TRP A 70 2.29 -12.73 -3.18
C TRP A 70 2.31 -11.98 -1.86
N LEU A 71 1.76 -10.77 -1.87
CA LEU A 71 1.53 -9.92 -0.72
C LEU A 71 0.08 -10.03 -0.24
N ASP A 72 -0.64 -11.06 -0.71
CA ASP A 72 -1.95 -11.39 -0.20
C ASP A 72 -1.79 -12.05 1.17
N GLU A 73 -2.81 -11.83 1.99
CA GLU A 73 -2.85 -12.27 3.37
C GLU A 73 -3.21 -13.76 3.44
N ASP A 74 -2.25 -14.63 3.10
CA ASP A 74 -2.49 -16.08 2.97
C ASP A 74 -2.10 -16.89 4.21
N GLY A 75 -1.57 -16.26 5.26
CA GLY A 75 -1.15 -16.98 6.48
C GLY A 75 0.19 -17.72 6.37
N VAL A 76 0.86 -17.75 5.22
CA VAL A 76 1.95 -18.72 4.98
C VAL A 76 3.33 -18.05 4.94
N PRO A 77 4.20 -18.27 5.95
CA PRO A 77 5.61 -17.92 5.85
C PRO A 77 6.24 -18.68 4.67
N ARG A 78 6.98 -17.98 3.82
CA ARG A 78 7.63 -18.58 2.65
C ARG A 78 9.16 -18.51 2.80
N PRO A 79 9.84 -19.58 3.26
CA PRO A 79 11.27 -19.54 3.60
C PRO A 79 12.19 -19.11 2.45
N TRP A 80 11.84 -19.50 1.22
CA TRP A 80 12.60 -19.23 0.00
C TRP A 80 12.27 -17.88 -0.64
N ARG A 81 11.26 -17.18 -0.12
CA ARG A 81 10.68 -15.99 -0.72
C ARG A 81 10.90 -14.82 0.22
N LYS A 82 11.63 -13.85 -0.27
CA LYS A 82 12.16 -12.74 0.52
C LYS A 82 11.45 -11.43 0.17
N GLU A 83 10.36 -11.47 -0.60
CA GLU A 83 9.59 -10.30 -1.04
C GLU A 83 8.86 -9.63 0.12
N VAL A 84 8.13 -10.41 0.94
CA VAL A 84 7.45 -9.88 2.13
C VAL A 84 8.47 -9.34 3.12
N GLU A 85 9.55 -10.11 3.38
CA GLU A 85 10.65 -9.66 4.22
C GLU A 85 11.25 -8.35 3.70
N ARG A 86 11.50 -8.22 2.41
CA ARG A 86 11.99 -6.96 1.80
C ARG A 86 11.01 -5.81 1.97
N LEU A 87 9.72 -6.04 1.75
CA LEU A 87 8.70 -5.02 1.98
C LEU A 87 8.72 -4.55 3.44
N GLN A 88 8.70 -5.48 4.39
CA GLN A 88 8.70 -5.16 5.80
C GLN A 88 10.01 -4.45 6.22
N VAL A 89 11.15 -4.86 5.67
CA VAL A 89 12.42 -4.13 5.83
C VAL A 89 12.30 -2.69 5.31
N GLY A 90 11.69 -2.47 4.14
CA GLY A 90 11.44 -1.13 3.62
C GLY A 90 10.51 -0.29 4.51
N LEU A 91 9.46 -0.90 5.05
CA LEU A 91 8.57 -0.29 6.04
C LEU A 91 9.33 0.07 7.32
N TYR A 92 10.23 -0.79 7.79
CA TYR A 92 11.06 -0.53 8.95
C TYR A 92 11.95 0.70 8.74
N TYR A 93 12.67 0.76 7.61
CA TYR A 93 13.51 1.93 7.29
C TYR A 93 12.73 3.21 6.98
N SER A 94 11.43 3.07 6.73
CA SER A 94 10.49 4.18 6.56
C SER A 94 9.74 4.53 7.86
N ASN A 95 10.12 3.93 9.00
CA ASN A 95 9.51 4.12 10.32
C ASN A 95 8.02 3.71 10.40
N ALA A 96 7.58 2.77 9.57
CA ALA A 96 6.20 2.28 9.55
C ALA A 96 5.98 1.02 10.40
N ILE A 97 7.04 0.27 10.70
CA ILE A 97 7.04 -0.91 11.61
C ILE A 97 8.33 -0.95 12.42
N SER A 98 8.34 -1.69 13.53
CA SER A 98 9.50 -1.88 14.41
C SER A 98 10.16 -3.26 14.33
N SER A 99 9.46 -4.25 13.74
CA SER A 99 9.95 -5.61 13.53
C SER A 99 9.31 -6.22 12.29
N TRP A 100 9.86 -7.34 11.81
CA TRP A 100 9.34 -8.07 10.65
C TRP A 100 9.55 -9.57 10.82
N ASP A 101 8.67 -10.35 10.21
CA ASP A 101 8.57 -11.81 10.37
C ASP A 101 8.53 -12.55 9.02
N GLY A 102 8.53 -11.82 7.91
CA GLY A 102 8.38 -12.38 6.56
C GLY A 102 6.95 -12.79 6.23
N TYR A 103 5.97 -12.45 7.07
CA TYR A 103 4.56 -12.79 6.90
C TYR A 103 3.72 -11.56 6.53
N PHE A 104 2.92 -11.68 5.46
CA PHE A 104 1.98 -10.63 5.08
C PHE A 104 0.67 -10.82 5.84
N GLY A 105 0.66 -10.40 7.10
CA GLY A 105 -0.54 -10.40 7.94
C GLY A 105 -1.23 -9.04 8.06
N PRO A 106 -2.24 -8.95 8.95
CA PRO A 106 -2.89 -7.69 9.29
C PRO A 106 -1.90 -6.59 9.72
N GLY A 107 -0.82 -6.96 10.42
CA GLY A 107 0.22 -6.02 10.83
C GLY A 107 0.93 -5.36 9.65
N THR A 108 1.31 -6.14 8.64
CA THR A 108 1.95 -5.65 7.41
C THR A 108 0.98 -4.77 6.60
N ARG A 109 -0.29 -5.18 6.49
CA ARG A 109 -1.34 -4.41 5.81
C ARG A 109 -1.59 -3.06 6.50
N ASN A 110 -1.75 -3.05 7.81
CA ASN A 110 -1.97 -1.82 8.58
C ASN A 110 -0.77 -0.87 8.49
N ALA A 111 0.45 -1.42 8.50
CA ALA A 111 1.65 -0.63 8.29
C ALA A 111 1.70 0.03 6.92
N LEU A 112 1.25 -0.68 5.86
CA LEU A 112 1.12 -0.11 4.52
C LEU A 112 0.10 1.03 4.49
N VAL A 113 -1.09 0.84 5.06
CA VAL A 113 -2.14 1.87 5.16
C VAL A 113 -1.59 3.13 5.83
N ASN A 114 -0.91 2.97 6.98
CA ASN A 114 -0.32 4.08 7.73
C ASN A 114 0.79 4.77 6.95
N PHE A 115 1.69 3.99 6.35
CA PHE A 115 2.79 4.51 5.54
C PHE A 115 2.27 5.30 4.33
N GLN A 116 1.28 4.76 3.62
CA GLN A 116 0.66 5.42 2.48
C GLN A 116 0.01 6.74 2.89
N SER A 117 -0.78 6.74 3.96
CA SER A 117 -1.39 7.95 4.52
C SER A 117 -0.34 9.00 4.88
N ALA A 118 0.71 8.61 5.61
CA ALA A 118 1.81 9.51 5.99
C ALA A 118 2.63 10.03 4.78
N SER A 119 2.62 9.30 3.67
CA SER A 119 3.32 9.65 2.44
C SER A 119 2.45 10.38 1.41
N GLY A 120 1.19 10.70 1.75
CA GLY A 120 0.25 11.38 0.84
C GLY A 120 -0.27 10.49 -0.30
N LEU A 121 -0.25 9.17 -0.13
CA LEU A 121 -0.79 8.19 -1.06
C LEU A 121 -2.19 7.74 -0.64
N TYR A 122 -2.96 7.16 -1.57
CA TYR A 122 -4.21 6.47 -1.23
C TYR A 122 -3.90 5.25 -0.34
N PRO A 123 -4.49 5.15 0.87
CA PRO A 123 -4.11 4.16 1.87
C PRO A 123 -4.87 2.84 1.70
N ASP A 124 -4.67 2.14 0.58
CA ASP A 124 -5.32 0.87 0.25
C ASP A 124 -4.69 -0.37 0.91
N GLY A 125 -3.56 -0.22 1.59
CA GLY A 125 -2.83 -1.34 2.20
C GLY A 125 -2.23 -2.30 1.16
N VAL A 126 -2.11 -1.86 -0.09
CA VAL A 126 -1.55 -2.63 -1.20
C VAL A 126 -0.21 -2.04 -1.61
N TYR A 127 0.81 -2.88 -1.66
CA TYR A 127 2.12 -2.45 -2.15
C TYR A 127 2.13 -2.36 -3.68
N GLY A 128 2.11 -1.13 -4.20
CA GLY A 128 2.24 -0.81 -5.62
C GLY A 128 3.50 -0.01 -5.98
N PRO A 129 3.70 0.33 -7.26
CA PRO A 129 4.79 1.20 -7.72
C PRO A 129 4.86 2.54 -6.97
N ASN A 130 3.72 3.18 -6.73
CA ASN A 130 3.65 4.46 -6.00
C ASN A 130 4.19 4.30 -4.59
N THR A 131 3.69 3.30 -3.85
CA THR A 131 4.17 2.94 -2.50
C THR A 131 5.68 2.67 -2.50
N GLY A 132 6.18 1.88 -3.46
CA GLY A 132 7.60 1.55 -3.54
C GLY A 132 8.52 2.73 -3.88
N SER A 133 8.04 3.69 -4.68
CA SER A 133 8.81 4.87 -5.12
C SER A 133 9.05 5.91 -4.03
N VAL A 134 8.22 5.93 -2.99
CA VAL A 134 8.36 6.85 -1.84
C VAL A 134 8.98 6.17 -0.61
N MET A 135 9.11 4.84 -0.64
CA MET A 135 9.69 4.04 0.45
C MET A 135 11.22 4.15 0.48
N THR A 136 11.77 4.08 1.70
CA THR A 136 13.22 3.97 1.92
C THR A 136 13.63 2.50 1.96
N TRP A 137 14.64 2.14 1.18
CA TRP A 137 15.14 0.77 1.02
C TRP A 137 16.58 0.65 1.51
N ARG A 138 16.93 -0.54 2.02
CA ARG A 138 18.29 -0.88 2.41
C ARG A 138 19.12 -1.28 1.20
N GLU A 139 20.33 -0.73 1.10
CA GLU A 139 21.30 -1.13 0.09
C GLU A 139 21.86 -2.53 0.32
N ILE A 140 22.18 -3.21 -0.78
CA ILE A 140 22.65 -4.61 -0.79
C ILE A 140 24.06 -4.72 -0.19
N TYR A 141 24.98 -3.83 -0.57
CA TYR A 141 26.42 -3.98 -0.27
C TYR A 141 26.96 -2.97 0.76
N GLY A 142 26.27 -1.84 0.95
CA GLY A 142 26.79 -0.74 1.78
C GLY A 142 26.08 -0.53 3.11
N GLY A 143 24.97 -1.23 3.39
CA GLY A 143 24.16 -1.01 4.59
C GLY A 143 23.50 0.38 4.69
N ALA A 144 23.87 1.32 3.82
CA ALA A 144 23.22 2.60 3.63
C ALA A 144 21.78 2.40 3.13
N LYS A 145 21.00 3.49 3.17
CA LYS A 145 19.58 3.47 2.80
C LYS A 145 19.30 4.55 1.77
N GLY A 146 18.36 4.27 0.88
CA GLY A 146 18.03 5.17 -0.21
C GLY A 146 16.64 4.95 -0.78
N ARG A 147 16.22 5.86 -1.63
CA ARG A 147 14.92 5.79 -2.32
C ARG A 147 15.11 5.29 -3.74
N TRP A 148 14.28 4.36 -4.19
CA TRP A 148 14.33 3.86 -5.58
C TRP A 148 13.82 4.92 -6.56
N ILE A 149 14.53 5.08 -7.68
CA ILE A 149 14.16 5.93 -8.83
C ILE A 149 13.97 5.11 -10.12
N TRP A 150 13.02 5.53 -10.96
CA TRP A 150 12.78 4.97 -12.30
C TRP A 150 13.82 5.42 -13.32
#